data_AF-A0A352RYL2-F1
#
_entry.id   AF-A0A352RYL2-F1
#
_cell.length_a   1.000
_cell.length_b   1.000
_cell.length_c   1.000
_cell.angle_alpha   90.00
_cell.angle_beta   90.00
_cell.angle_gamma   90.00
#
_symmetry.space_group_name_H-M   'P 1'
#
loop_
_entity.id
_entity.type
_entity.pdbx_description
1 polymer ?
#
loop_
_entity_poly.entity_id
_entity_poly.type
_entity_poly.pdbx_seq_one_letter_code
_entity_poly.pdbx_strand_id
1 'polypeptide(L)'
;VRDFVGTIAEAGCDIFIVHARNAILKGLSPKENREIPPLRYEVAYELKREFPHLEILINGGVVSYGEIDEHLRHVDGVMIGRQAYHDPYFLSEMDARFYGGTEPNVTREMAELAMQAYIGDLVEKGGYMGAATRHMLGLHRGIYGGRGWRRVLSDARRMNAARSRADVDALFEEARSHLRPGLQEAA
;
A
#
# COMPACT_ATOMS: atom_id res chain seq x y z
N VAL A 1 23.02 13.63 11.29
CA VAL A 1 22.50 12.84 10.14
C VAL A 1 23.33 13.12 8.91
N ARG A 2 23.63 14.40 8.59
CA ARG A 2 24.55 14.79 7.53
C ARG A 2 25.86 13.99 7.49
N ASP A 3 26.60 13.94 8.60
CA ASP A 3 27.89 13.22 8.64
C ASP A 3 27.74 11.72 8.33
N PHE A 4 26.64 11.12 8.78
CA PHE A 4 26.30 9.74 8.47
C PHE A 4 26.00 9.56 6.97
N VAL A 5 25.14 10.40 6.39
CA VAL A 5 24.81 10.34 4.96
C VAL A 5 26.05 10.57 4.10
N GLY A 6 26.87 11.57 4.43
CA GLY A 6 28.13 11.85 3.74
C GLY A 6 29.11 10.67 3.79
N THR A 7 29.32 10.06 4.96
CA THR A 7 30.18 8.88 5.11
C THR A 7 29.71 7.71 4.24
N ILE A 8 28.39 7.47 4.20
CA ILE A 8 27.82 6.37 3.42
C ILE A 8 27.82 6.68 1.91
N ALA A 9 27.68 7.95 1.53
CA ALA A 9 27.80 8.41 0.15
C ALA A 9 29.24 8.25 -0.36
N GLU A 10 30.25 8.62 0.44
CA GLU A 10 31.67 8.39 0.11
C GLU A 10 32.01 6.90 -0.05
N ALA A 11 31.27 6.02 0.61
CA ALA A 11 31.37 4.57 0.43
C ALA A 11 30.68 4.06 -0.86
N GLY A 12 30.07 4.93 -1.67
CA GLY A 12 29.46 4.62 -2.97
C GLY A 12 27.95 4.41 -2.96
N CYS A 13 27.23 4.90 -1.94
CA CYS A 13 25.77 4.86 -1.90
C CYS A 13 25.17 6.13 -2.48
N ASP A 14 24.36 6.01 -3.54
CA ASP A 14 23.77 7.17 -4.22
C ASP A 14 22.30 7.43 -3.87
N ILE A 15 21.63 6.45 -3.23
CA ILE A 15 20.18 6.50 -2.95
C ILE A 15 19.91 6.36 -1.46
N PHE A 16 19.21 7.34 -0.88
CA PHE A 16 18.85 7.35 0.53
C PHE A 16 17.34 7.46 0.71
N ILE A 17 16.75 6.49 1.41
CA ILE A 17 15.34 6.49 1.75
C ILE A 17 15.20 6.86 3.23
N VAL A 18 14.70 8.07 3.49
CA VAL A 18 14.61 8.66 4.82
C VAL A 18 13.22 8.41 5.38
N HIS A 19 13.09 7.46 6.30
CA HIS A 19 11.90 7.40 7.15
C HIS A 19 11.93 8.61 8.10
N ALA A 20 11.04 9.57 7.87
CA ALA A 20 11.01 10.87 8.54
C ALA A 20 10.51 10.81 10.00
N ARG A 21 10.88 9.76 10.74
CA ARG A 21 10.48 9.55 12.13
C ARG A 21 11.64 8.89 12.88
N ASN A 22 11.95 9.39 14.06
CA ASN A 22 12.98 8.79 14.90
C ASN A 22 12.52 7.42 15.41
N ALA A 23 13.42 6.44 15.39
CA ALA A 23 13.23 5.17 16.08
C ALA A 23 13.68 5.29 17.54
N ILE A 24 12.73 5.16 18.48
CA ILE A 24 12.99 5.15 19.93
C ILE A 24 13.04 3.69 20.38
N LEU A 25 14.25 3.20 20.66
CA LEU A 25 14.50 1.78 20.96
C LEU A 25 14.17 1.37 22.40
N LYS A 26 14.00 2.33 23.31
CA LYS A 26 13.66 2.07 24.72
C LYS A 26 12.30 2.67 25.05
N GLY A 27 11.39 1.83 25.53
CA GLY A 27 10.09 2.26 26.04
C GLY A 27 8.96 2.33 25.01
N LEU A 28 9.22 2.14 23.71
CA LEU A 28 8.18 2.06 22.68
C LEU A 28 8.25 0.73 21.91
N SER A 29 7.09 0.13 21.66
CA SER A 29 6.91 -1.00 20.74
C SER A 29 7.12 -0.59 19.27
N PRO A 30 7.27 -1.55 18.33
CA PRO A 30 7.34 -1.24 16.90
C PRO A 30 6.08 -0.54 16.36
N LYS A 31 4.91 -0.79 16.94
CA LYS A 31 3.68 -0.07 16.57
C LYS A 31 3.75 1.38 17.03
N GLU A 32 4.07 1.59 18.30
CA GLU A 32 4.20 2.93 18.90
C GLU A 32 5.27 3.77 18.20
N ASN A 33 6.39 3.17 17.80
CA ASN A 33 7.43 3.85 17.02
C ASN A 33 6.92 4.40 15.67
N ARG A 34 5.83 3.85 15.12
CA ARG A 34 5.19 4.33 13.89
C ARG A 34 4.04 5.30 14.12
N GLU A 35 3.69 5.58 15.38
CA GLU A 35 2.53 6.40 15.75
C GLU A 35 2.92 7.59 16.65
N ILE A 36 3.82 7.40 17.62
CA ILE A 36 4.13 8.38 18.67
C ILE A 36 5.16 9.45 18.27
N PRO A 37 6.40 9.13 17.80
CA PRO A 37 7.35 10.18 17.49
C PRO A 37 6.85 11.04 16.32
N PRO A 38 7.01 12.38 16.37
CA PRO A 38 6.53 13.25 15.31
C PRO A 38 7.29 13.01 14.01
N LEU A 39 6.62 13.31 12.90
CA LEU A 39 7.24 13.32 11.58
C LEU A 39 8.15 14.53 11.45
N ARG A 40 9.29 14.36 10.77
CA ARG A 40 10.33 15.37 10.58
C ARG A 40 10.75 15.41 9.11
N TYR A 41 9.81 15.72 8.23
CA TYR A 41 10.04 15.74 6.78
C TYR A 41 11.16 16.69 6.35
N GLU A 42 11.28 17.82 7.03
CA GLU A 42 12.33 18.82 6.81
C GLU A 42 13.75 18.24 6.81
N VAL A 43 14.00 17.17 7.57
CA VAL A 43 15.31 16.51 7.59
C VAL A 43 15.66 15.92 6.22
N ALA A 44 14.69 15.30 5.54
CA ALA A 44 14.91 14.78 4.19
C ALA A 44 15.12 15.93 3.19
N TYR A 45 14.40 17.03 3.36
CA TYR A 45 14.53 18.21 2.50
C TYR A 45 15.89 18.89 2.66
N GLU A 46 16.36 19.02 3.90
CA GLU A 46 17.70 19.50 4.22
C GLU A 46 18.77 18.63 3.56
N LEU A 47 18.66 17.30 3.69
CA LEU A 47 19.59 16.37 3.05
C LEU A 47 19.62 16.53 1.53
N LYS A 48 18.46 16.69 0.87
CA LYS A 48 18.44 16.92 -0.58
C LYS A 48 19.13 18.24 -0.97
N ARG A 49 18.96 19.30 -0.19
CA ARG A 49 19.65 20.58 -0.43
C ARG A 49 21.16 20.47 -0.21
N GLU A 50 21.60 19.72 0.78
CA GLU A 50 23.02 19.54 1.11
C GLU A 50 23.74 18.59 0.15
N PHE A 51 23.03 17.57 -0.36
CA PHE A 51 23.56 16.56 -1.25
C PHE A 51 22.74 16.48 -2.55
N PRO A 52 22.80 17.51 -3.41
CA PRO A 52 21.96 17.57 -4.62
C PRO A 52 22.24 16.44 -5.62
N HIS A 53 23.44 15.85 -5.56
CA HIS A 53 23.86 14.73 -6.40
C HIS A 53 23.32 13.37 -5.95
N LEU A 54 22.81 13.25 -4.73
CA LEU A 54 22.19 12.02 -4.22
C LEU A 54 20.69 11.99 -4.54
N GLU A 55 20.15 10.79 -4.71
CA GLU A 55 18.72 10.55 -4.78
C GLU A 55 18.17 10.39 -3.35
N ILE A 56 17.38 11.35 -2.91
CA ILE A 56 16.78 11.36 -1.58
C ILE A 56 15.29 11.09 -1.73
N LEU A 57 14.82 10.00 -1.13
CA LEU A 57 13.41 9.64 -1.07
C LEU A 57 12.89 9.79 0.35
N ILE A 58 11.69 10.34 0.49
CA ILE A 58 11.04 10.48 1.78
C ILE A 58 10.08 9.34 2.06
N ASN A 59 10.02 8.90 3.31
CA ASN A 59 9.08 7.90 3.78
C ASN A 59 8.47 8.28 5.12
N GLY A 60 7.27 7.74 5.39
CA GLY A 60 6.62 7.81 6.69
C GLY A 60 5.39 8.71 6.67
N GLY A 61 4.22 8.14 6.97
CA GLY A 61 3.00 8.93 7.19
C GLY A 61 2.31 9.51 5.95
N VAL A 62 2.87 9.33 4.74
CA VAL A 62 2.24 9.79 3.49
C VAL A 62 1.05 8.90 3.13
N VAL A 63 -0.14 9.49 3.03
CA VAL A 63 -1.43 8.79 2.82
C VAL A 63 -2.27 9.37 1.69
N SER A 64 -1.90 10.52 1.12
CA SER A 64 -2.65 11.13 0.03
C SER A 64 -1.76 11.54 -1.14
N TYR A 65 -2.39 11.67 -2.31
CA TYR A 65 -1.73 12.19 -3.50
C TYR A 65 -1.26 13.65 -3.34
N GLY A 66 -2.01 14.47 -2.61
CA GLY A 66 -1.64 15.86 -2.34
C GLY A 66 -0.35 15.95 -1.50
N GLU A 67 -0.20 15.09 -0.51
CA GLU A 67 1.04 14.97 0.27
C GLU A 67 2.21 14.48 -0.60
N ILE A 68 1.97 13.53 -1.51
CA ILE A 68 3.01 13.10 -2.47
C ILE A 68 3.47 14.28 -3.32
N ASP A 69 2.53 15.04 -3.90
CA ASP A 69 2.86 16.21 -4.73
C ASP A 69 3.61 17.29 -3.95
N GLU A 70 3.27 17.49 -2.68
CA GLU A 70 3.95 18.44 -1.81
C GLU A 70 5.39 18.00 -1.56
N HIS A 71 5.60 16.73 -1.20
CA HIS A 71 6.94 16.19 -0.97
C HIS A 71 7.83 16.21 -2.22
N LEU A 72 7.28 15.86 -3.39
CA LEU A 72 8.02 15.83 -4.67
C LEU A 72 8.51 17.22 -5.13
N ARG A 73 8.08 18.32 -4.49
CA ARG A 73 8.67 19.65 -4.72
C ARG A 73 10.03 19.83 -4.04
N HIS A 74 10.39 18.96 -3.12
CA HIS A 74 11.55 19.10 -2.24
C HIS A 74 12.55 17.94 -2.33
N VAL A 75 12.10 16.76 -2.76
CA VAL A 75 12.89 15.51 -2.81
C VAL A 75 12.65 14.76 -4.13
N ASP A 76 13.48 13.77 -4.41
CA ASP A 76 13.45 13.04 -5.68
C ASP A 76 12.36 11.98 -5.75
N GLY A 77 11.90 11.47 -4.59
CA GLY A 77 10.87 10.45 -4.55
C GLY A 77 10.16 10.30 -3.21
N VAL A 78 9.06 9.57 -3.23
CA VAL A 78 8.24 9.26 -2.06
C VAL A 78 8.00 7.76 -1.98
N MET A 79 8.39 7.14 -0.86
CA MET A 79 8.07 5.75 -0.59
C MET A 79 6.75 5.64 0.19
N ILE A 80 5.80 4.89 -0.36
CA ILE A 80 4.51 4.61 0.28
C ILE A 80 4.54 3.24 0.95
N GLY A 81 4.16 3.19 2.22
CA GLY A 81 4.11 1.95 3.01
C GLY A 81 2.68 1.54 3.37
N ARG A 82 2.25 1.91 4.58
CA ARG A 82 0.94 1.50 5.15
C ARG A 82 -0.25 1.83 4.24
N GLN A 83 -0.22 2.97 3.55
CA GLN A 83 -1.32 3.36 2.66
C GLN A 83 -1.52 2.35 1.53
N ALA A 84 -0.45 1.94 0.84
CA ALA A 84 -0.50 0.92 -0.20
C ALA A 84 -1.04 -0.43 0.29
N TYR A 85 -0.79 -0.80 1.55
CA TYR A 85 -1.32 -2.05 2.11
C TYR A 85 -2.78 -1.93 2.56
N HIS A 86 -3.15 -0.79 3.15
CA HIS A 86 -4.49 -0.59 3.72
C HIS A 86 -5.54 -0.17 2.70
N ASP A 87 -5.12 0.44 1.60
CA ASP A 87 -5.94 0.85 0.46
C ASP A 87 -5.15 0.63 -0.84
N PRO A 88 -4.98 -0.61 -1.30
CA PRO A 88 -4.15 -0.92 -2.46
C PRO A 88 -4.60 -0.25 -3.76
N TYR A 89 -5.87 0.16 -3.84
CA TYR A 89 -6.38 0.83 -5.03
C TYR A 89 -5.90 2.27 -5.17
N PHE A 90 -5.40 2.88 -4.10
CA PHE A 90 -4.62 4.11 -4.16
C PHE A 90 -3.44 4.02 -5.16
N LEU A 91 -2.98 2.82 -5.50
CA LEU A 91 -1.91 2.67 -6.49
C LEU A 91 -2.40 2.70 -7.94
N SER A 92 -3.71 2.58 -8.17
CA SER A 92 -4.28 2.44 -9.53
C SER A 92 -4.08 3.66 -10.43
N GLU A 93 -3.81 4.84 -9.86
CA GLU A 93 -3.61 6.09 -10.60
C GLU A 93 -2.12 6.49 -10.72
N MET A 94 -1.21 5.74 -10.10
CA MET A 94 0.21 6.13 -10.00
C MET A 94 0.86 6.27 -11.37
N ASP A 95 0.61 5.32 -12.29
CA ASP A 95 1.20 5.30 -13.63
C ASP A 95 0.81 6.55 -14.42
N ALA A 96 -0.48 6.87 -14.46
CA ALA A 96 -0.98 8.05 -15.16
C ALA A 96 -0.50 9.36 -14.49
N ARG A 97 -0.44 9.39 -13.16
CA ARG A 97 -0.17 10.62 -12.39
C ARG A 97 1.30 10.98 -12.33
N PHE A 98 2.20 9.99 -12.27
CA PHE A 98 3.62 10.20 -11.99
C PHE A 98 4.57 9.63 -13.05
N TYR A 99 4.12 8.69 -13.88
CA TYR A 99 5.00 7.99 -14.84
C TYR A 99 4.59 8.18 -16.31
N GLY A 100 3.63 9.07 -16.59
CA GLY A 100 3.18 9.36 -17.96
C GLY A 100 2.40 8.22 -18.62
N GLY A 101 1.83 7.31 -17.83
CA GLY A 101 1.00 6.22 -18.32
C GLY A 101 -0.23 6.75 -19.07
N THR A 102 -0.46 6.24 -20.28
CA THR A 102 -1.60 6.62 -21.13
C THR A 102 -2.72 5.59 -21.14
N GLU A 103 -2.47 4.41 -20.57
CA GLU A 103 -3.46 3.35 -20.45
C GLU A 103 -4.55 3.73 -19.43
N PRO A 104 -5.79 3.28 -19.62
CA PRO A 104 -6.83 3.45 -18.60
C PRO A 104 -6.42 2.82 -17.27
N ASN A 105 -6.70 3.52 -16.17
CA ASN A 105 -6.43 3.00 -14.83
C ASN A 105 -7.14 1.66 -14.60
N VAL A 106 -6.44 0.72 -13.95
CA VAL A 106 -7.00 -0.57 -13.55
C VAL A 106 -8.20 -0.34 -12.63
N THR A 107 -9.37 -0.85 -13.00
CA THR A 107 -10.56 -0.76 -12.15
C THR A 107 -10.50 -1.74 -10.99
N ARG A 108 -11.28 -1.47 -9.93
CA ARG A 108 -11.40 -2.38 -8.77
C ARG A 108 -11.84 -3.78 -9.20
N GLU A 109 -12.78 -3.84 -10.14
CA GLU A 109 -13.30 -5.08 -10.70
C GLU A 109 -12.22 -5.86 -11.46
N MET A 110 -11.43 -5.19 -12.31
CA MET A 110 -10.33 -5.82 -13.03
C MET A 110 -9.28 -6.39 -12.07
N ALA A 111 -8.88 -5.61 -11.06
CA ALA A 111 -7.95 -6.08 -10.04
C ALA A 111 -8.50 -7.26 -9.23
N GLU A 112 -9.80 -7.23 -8.89
CA GLU A 112 -10.48 -8.31 -8.18
C GLU A 112 -10.51 -9.60 -9.02
N LEU A 113 -10.93 -9.52 -10.29
CA LEU A 113 -11.00 -10.66 -11.20
C LEU A 113 -9.62 -11.29 -11.42
N ALA A 114 -8.58 -10.48 -11.58
CA ALA A 114 -7.21 -10.96 -11.70
C ALA A 114 -6.75 -11.71 -10.44
N MET A 115 -7.05 -11.15 -9.26
CA MET A 115 -6.73 -11.81 -7.99
C MET A 115 -7.56 -13.07 -7.76
N GLN A 116 -8.84 -13.08 -8.11
CA GLN A 116 -9.71 -14.26 -8.06
C GLN A 116 -9.14 -15.37 -8.95
N ALA A 117 -8.73 -15.04 -10.17
CA ALA A 117 -8.09 -15.99 -11.08
C ALA A 117 -6.82 -16.60 -10.46
N TYR A 118 -5.93 -15.75 -9.95
CA TYR A 118 -4.69 -16.16 -9.27
C TYR A 118 -4.96 -17.05 -8.03
N ILE A 119 -5.94 -16.68 -7.20
CA ILE A 119 -6.30 -17.44 -5.99
C ILE A 119 -6.89 -18.81 -6.36
N GLY A 120 -7.69 -18.88 -7.43
CA GLY A 120 -8.17 -20.15 -7.96
C GLY A 120 -7.02 -21.08 -8.34
N ASP A 121 -6.00 -20.57 -9.06
CA ASP A 121 -4.82 -21.37 -9.45
C ASP A 121 -4.01 -21.81 -8.23
N LEU A 122 -3.91 -20.96 -7.22
CA LEU A 122 -3.27 -21.29 -5.95
C LEU A 122 -3.98 -22.46 -5.26
N VAL A 123 -5.31 -22.42 -5.19
CA VAL A 123 -6.12 -23.46 -4.54
C VAL A 123 -6.08 -24.78 -5.29
N GLU A 124 -6.15 -24.77 -6.62
CA GLU A 124 -6.01 -25.98 -7.47
C GLU A 124 -4.66 -26.69 -7.26
N LYS A 125 -3.61 -25.93 -6.90
CA LYS A 125 -2.29 -26.46 -6.56
C LYS A 125 -2.15 -26.89 -5.09
N GLY A 126 -3.25 -26.94 -4.34
CA GLY A 126 -3.29 -27.29 -2.91
C GLY A 126 -2.90 -26.15 -1.97
N GLY A 127 -2.82 -24.91 -2.46
CA GLY A 127 -2.51 -23.73 -1.66
C GLY A 127 -3.71 -23.22 -0.87
N TYR A 128 -3.43 -22.52 0.24
CA TYR A 128 -4.46 -21.89 1.06
C TYR A 128 -4.84 -20.50 0.53
N MET A 129 -6.09 -20.30 0.12
CA MET A 129 -6.55 -19.01 -0.45
C MET A 129 -6.32 -17.81 0.48
N GLY A 130 -6.40 -17.99 1.80
CA GLY A 130 -6.23 -16.91 2.76
C GLY A 130 -4.82 -16.34 2.80
N ALA A 131 -3.82 -17.08 2.31
CA ALA A 131 -2.44 -16.59 2.17
C ALA A 131 -2.33 -15.46 1.15
N ALA A 132 -3.17 -15.47 0.11
CA ALA A 132 -3.25 -14.44 -0.91
C ALA A 132 -4.35 -13.40 -0.60
N THR A 133 -5.55 -13.87 -0.25
CA THR A 133 -6.74 -13.03 -0.04
C THR A 133 -6.53 -11.94 1.02
N ARG A 134 -5.75 -12.24 2.08
CA ARG A 134 -5.43 -11.27 3.15
C ARG A 134 -4.75 -9.98 2.65
N HIS A 135 -4.09 -10.03 1.49
CA HIS A 135 -3.36 -8.90 0.92
C HIS A 135 -4.22 -7.99 0.04
N MET A 136 -5.45 -8.40 -0.28
CA MET A 136 -6.40 -7.61 -1.08
C MET A 136 -7.63 -7.15 -0.27
N LEU A 137 -7.68 -7.41 1.05
CA LEU A 137 -8.84 -7.04 1.89
C LEU A 137 -9.08 -5.52 1.98
N GLY A 138 -8.07 -4.73 1.63
CA GLY A 138 -8.15 -3.28 1.50
C GLY A 138 -8.79 -2.81 0.20
N LEU A 139 -9.02 -3.68 -0.80
CA LEU A 139 -9.46 -3.30 -2.14
C LEU A 139 -10.69 -2.41 -2.03
N HIS A 140 -11.86 -2.89 -1.62
CA HIS A 140 -13.09 -2.06 -1.55
C HIS A 140 -13.18 -1.14 -0.32
N ARG A 141 -12.07 -0.54 0.14
CA ARG A 141 -12.09 0.48 1.19
C ARG A 141 -12.88 1.71 0.73
N GLY A 142 -13.73 2.26 1.60
CA GLY A 142 -14.58 3.42 1.30
C GLY A 142 -15.73 3.15 0.32
N ILE A 143 -15.93 1.90 -0.10
CA ILE A 143 -17.03 1.51 -0.98
C ILE A 143 -18.19 0.96 -0.15
N TYR A 144 -19.42 1.36 -0.48
CA TYR A 144 -20.62 0.83 0.16
C TYR A 144 -20.68 -0.69 0.00
N GLY A 145 -20.85 -1.40 1.12
CA GLY A 145 -20.84 -2.86 1.16
C GLY A 145 -19.43 -3.48 1.25
N GLY A 146 -18.36 -2.68 1.18
CA GLY A 146 -16.98 -3.16 1.27
C GLY A 146 -16.66 -3.91 2.57
N ARG A 147 -17.32 -3.56 3.68
CA ARG A 147 -17.25 -4.34 4.94
C ARG A 147 -17.82 -5.76 4.78
N GLY A 148 -18.93 -5.89 4.05
CA GLY A 148 -19.56 -7.19 3.75
C GLY A 148 -18.67 -8.05 2.86
N TRP A 149 -18.15 -7.46 1.77
CA TRP A 149 -17.17 -8.10 0.89
C TRP A 149 -15.95 -8.61 1.67
N ARG A 150 -15.35 -7.76 2.51
CA ARG A 150 -14.21 -8.13 3.36
C ARG A 150 -14.55 -9.26 4.31
N ARG A 151 -15.72 -9.22 4.93
CA ARG A 151 -16.16 -10.24 5.90
C ARG A 151 -16.18 -11.62 5.25
N VAL A 152 -16.80 -11.76 4.08
CA VAL A 152 -16.84 -13.03 3.32
C VAL A 152 -15.42 -13.55 3.05
N LEU A 153 -14.54 -12.68 2.54
CA LEU A 153 -13.17 -13.03 2.14
C LEU A 153 -12.14 -13.03 3.29
N SER A 154 -12.60 -12.90 4.53
CA SER A 154 -11.76 -12.97 5.74
C SER A 154 -12.14 -14.11 6.67
N ASP A 155 -13.22 -14.85 6.36
CA ASP A 155 -13.66 -15.98 7.16
C ASP A 155 -12.70 -17.16 7.00
N ALA A 156 -11.86 -17.37 8.01
CA ALA A 156 -10.86 -18.43 8.00
C ALA A 156 -11.46 -19.83 7.85
N ARG A 157 -12.67 -20.10 8.35
CA ARG A 157 -13.30 -21.42 8.20
C ARG A 157 -13.70 -21.66 6.75
N ARG A 158 -14.31 -20.65 6.12
CA ARG A 158 -14.73 -20.72 4.72
C ARG A 158 -13.53 -20.78 3.77
N MET A 159 -12.52 -19.96 4.00
CA MET A 159 -11.26 -20.01 3.23
C MET A 159 -10.55 -21.35 3.39
N ASN A 160 -10.58 -21.94 4.60
CA ASN A 160 -10.06 -23.29 4.82
C ASN A 160 -10.95 -24.38 4.22
N ALA A 161 -12.18 -24.11 3.79
CA ALA A 161 -13.04 -25.10 3.15
C ALA A 161 -12.91 -25.10 1.62
N ALA A 162 -12.47 -23.98 1.02
CA ALA A 162 -12.25 -23.89 -0.42
C ALA A 162 -11.11 -24.82 -0.87
N ARG A 163 -11.41 -25.73 -1.81
CA ARG A 163 -10.48 -26.75 -2.33
C ARG A 163 -10.43 -26.81 -3.85
N SER A 164 -11.27 -26.04 -4.52
CA SER A 164 -11.31 -25.90 -5.97
C SER A 164 -11.44 -24.45 -6.39
N ARG A 165 -11.17 -24.16 -7.66
CA ARG A 165 -11.48 -22.87 -8.28
C ARG A 165 -12.95 -22.50 -8.15
N ALA A 166 -13.86 -23.47 -8.28
CA ALA A 166 -15.29 -23.23 -8.13
C ALA A 166 -15.67 -22.73 -6.71
N ASP A 167 -15.01 -23.25 -5.66
CA ASP A 167 -15.23 -22.77 -4.30
C ASP A 167 -14.75 -21.32 -4.12
N VAL A 168 -13.60 -20.99 -4.72
CA VAL A 168 -13.08 -19.61 -4.74
C VAL A 168 -14.06 -18.70 -5.46
N ASP A 169 -14.54 -19.09 -6.64
CA ASP A 169 -15.46 -18.30 -7.44
C ASP A 169 -16.77 -18.02 -6.70
N ALA A 170 -17.34 -19.03 -6.02
CA ALA A 170 -18.53 -18.88 -5.20
C ALA A 170 -18.33 -17.89 -4.03
N LEU A 171 -17.16 -17.91 -3.38
CA LEU A 171 -16.84 -16.96 -2.31
C LEU A 171 -16.72 -15.52 -2.84
N PHE A 172 -16.09 -15.34 -3.99
CA PHE A 172 -15.97 -14.01 -4.62
C PHE A 172 -17.32 -13.49 -5.13
N GLU A 173 -18.17 -14.36 -5.69
CA GLU A 173 -19.54 -13.99 -6.08
C GLU A 173 -20.38 -13.53 -4.88
N GLU A 174 -20.36 -14.29 -3.77
CA GLU A 174 -21.04 -13.87 -2.54
C GLU A 174 -20.46 -12.54 -2.01
N ALA A 175 -19.13 -12.39 -2.00
CA ALA A 175 -18.50 -11.16 -1.55
C ALA A 175 -18.96 -9.96 -2.39
N ARG A 176 -19.01 -10.09 -3.72
CA ARG A 176 -19.50 -9.06 -4.65
C ARG A 176 -20.98 -8.74 -4.42
N SER A 177 -21.81 -9.71 -4.02
CA SER A 177 -23.23 -9.49 -3.73
C SER A 177 -23.50 -8.46 -2.63
N HIS A 178 -22.49 -8.13 -1.81
CA HIS A 178 -22.56 -7.07 -0.81
C HIS A 178 -22.28 -5.66 -1.36
N LEU A 179 -21.51 -5.54 -2.45
CA LEU A 179 -21.07 -4.25 -2.97
C LEU A 179 -22.23 -3.48 -3.62
N ARG A 180 -22.28 -2.17 -3.39
CA ARG A 180 -23.19 -1.25 -4.10
C ARG A 180 -22.39 -0.03 -4.58
N PRO A 181 -21.56 -0.18 -5.64
CA PRO A 181 -20.63 0.88 -6.05
C PRO A 181 -21.33 2.17 -6.52
N GLY A 182 -22.62 2.10 -6.89
CA GLY A 182 -23.42 3.27 -7.25
C GLY A 182 -23.99 4.07 -6.07
N LEU A 183 -23.78 3.63 -4.83
CA LEU A 183 -24.17 4.36 -3.62
C LEU A 183 -22.91 4.94 -2.98
N GLN A 184 -22.76 6.27 -3.02
CA GLN A 184 -21.72 6.97 -2.25
C GLN A 184 -22.07 6.93 -0.76
N GLU A 185 -21.07 6.73 0.12
CA GLU A 185 -21.26 7.02 1.55
C GLU A 185 -21.59 8.52 1.70
N ALA A 186 -22.61 8.86 2.48
CA ALA A 186 -22.73 10.21 3.01
C ALA A 186 -21.47 10.48 3.83
N ALA A 187 -20.78 11.58 3.49
CA ALA A 187 -19.56 12.03 4.16
C ALA A 187 -19.72 12.16 5.68
#